data_AF-A0A0L6UKI5-F1
#
_entry.id   AF-A0A0L6UKI5-F1
#
_cell.length_a   1.000
_cell.length_b   1.000
_cell.length_c   1.000
_cell.angle_alpha   90.00
_cell.angle_beta   90.00
_cell.angle_gamma   90.00
#
_symmetry.space_group_name_H-M   'P 1'
#
loop_
_entity.id
_entity.type
_entity.pdbx_description
1 polymer ?
#
loop_
_entity_poly.entity_id
_entity_poly.type
_entity_poly.pdbx_seq_one_letter_code
_entity_poly.pdbx_strand_id
1 'polypeptide(L)'
;MEKISTIILKTAIEAIPLLNQDTYTLWKNIVKNMLNLQELLVPLTSPTGVLTASEDVQLQTILNSKLESSIHANVTTHDNEKNSKKIWKSISDYFASSQASNCARVFNAVLHIQFNPNNVQDFITQVKSALSCLHEKCKKGWHNLQSTGQTLPNCCFLYPHLRPGYEGDKGKKSKTSLKSFTNR
;
A
#
# COMPACT_ATOMS: atom_id res chain seq x y z
N MET A 1 -27.24 8.34 27.18
CA MET A 1 -26.62 7.64 26.02
C MET A 1 -25.18 8.09 25.76
N GLU A 2 -24.81 9.36 26.00
CA GLU A 2 -23.44 9.87 25.78
C GLU A 2 -22.32 9.06 26.48
N LYS A 3 -22.51 8.66 27.74
CA LYS A 3 -21.49 7.89 28.48
C LYS A 3 -21.12 6.56 27.81
N ILE A 4 -22.07 5.89 27.17
CA ILE A 4 -21.83 4.64 26.43
C ILE A 4 -21.04 4.93 25.16
N SER A 5 -21.40 5.99 24.42
CA SER A 5 -20.67 6.42 23.21
C SER A 5 -19.22 6.81 23.50
N THR A 6 -18.97 7.53 24.60
CA THR A 6 -17.60 7.89 25.02
C THR A 6 -16.77 6.68 25.41
N ILE A 7 -17.36 5.70 26.10
CA ILE A 7 -16.66 4.44 26.46
C ILE A 7 -16.29 3.67 25.19
N ILE A 8 -17.24 3.50 24.26
CA ILE A 8 -17.00 2.79 22.99
C ILE A 8 -15.88 3.48 22.21
N LEU A 9 -15.90 4.81 22.10
CA LEU A 9 -14.88 5.57 21.38
C LEU A 9 -13.50 5.41 22.03
N LYS A 10 -13.43 5.50 23.37
CA LYS A 10 -12.19 5.29 24.12
C LYS A 10 -11.62 3.89 23.86
N THR A 11 -12.45 2.86 23.97
CA THR A 11 -12.06 1.47 23.68
C THR A 11 -11.59 1.30 22.24
N ALA A 12 -12.26 1.94 21.26
CA ALA A 12 -11.86 1.88 19.87
C ALA A 12 -10.49 2.53 19.62
N ILE A 13 -10.20 3.67 20.26
CA ILE A 13 -8.91 4.38 20.15
C ILE A 13 -7.78 3.56 20.80
N GLU A 14 -8.02 3.01 22.00
CA GLU A 14 -7.04 2.17 22.70
C GLU A 14 -6.69 0.90 21.90
N ALA A 15 -7.68 0.32 21.20
CA ALA A 15 -7.51 -0.87 20.37
C ALA A 15 -6.75 -0.62 19.06
N ILE A 16 -6.48 0.64 18.66
CA ILE A 16 -5.69 0.93 17.45
C ILE A 16 -4.26 0.38 17.67
N PRO A 17 -3.81 -0.61 16.86
CA PRO A 17 -2.48 -1.17 16.99
C PRO A 17 -1.43 -0.14 16.55
N LEU A 18 -0.16 -0.37 16.90
CA LEU A 18 0.93 0.37 16.28
C LEU A 18 1.00 0.02 14.79
N LEU A 19 1.09 1.02 13.92
CA LEU A 19 1.16 0.82 12.47
C LEU A 19 2.58 0.48 12.03
N ASN A 20 2.73 -0.72 11.44
CA ASN A 20 3.92 -1.21 10.77
C ASN A 20 3.53 -1.95 9.47
N GLN A 21 4.49 -2.62 8.82
CA GLN A 21 4.26 -3.34 7.55
C GLN A 21 3.21 -4.46 7.66
N ASP A 22 3.15 -5.15 8.80
CA ASP A 22 2.29 -6.31 9.00
C ASP A 22 0.90 -5.94 9.54
N THR A 23 0.79 -4.83 10.27
CA THR A 23 -0.44 -4.44 10.98
C THR A 23 -1.37 -3.55 10.16
N TYR A 24 -0.96 -3.07 8.97
CA TYR A 24 -1.72 -2.07 8.20
C TYR A 24 -3.19 -2.45 7.95
N THR A 25 -3.46 -3.69 7.55
CA THR A 25 -4.83 -4.13 7.26
C THR A 25 -5.72 -4.04 8.52
N LEU A 26 -5.21 -4.50 9.65
CA LEU A 26 -5.91 -4.45 10.94
C LEU A 26 -6.08 -3.01 11.41
N TRP A 27 -4.99 -2.24 11.41
CA TRP A 27 -4.95 -0.82 11.75
C TRP A 27 -6.01 -0.04 10.98
N LYS A 28 -6.03 -0.20 9.65
CA LYS A 28 -6.95 0.50 8.76
C LYS A 28 -8.40 0.17 9.05
N ASN A 29 -8.72 -1.08 9.35
CA ASN A 29 -10.08 -1.50 9.67
C ASN A 29 -10.54 -0.90 11.00
N ILE A 30 -9.70 -0.94 12.03
CA ILE A 30 -10.02 -0.38 13.35
C ILE A 30 -10.19 1.13 13.27
N VAL A 31 -9.27 1.84 12.60
CA VAL A 31 -9.35 3.30 12.44
C VAL A 31 -10.59 3.70 11.65
N LYS A 32 -10.93 2.98 10.57
CA LYS A 32 -12.18 3.25 9.82
C LYS A 32 -13.43 3.06 10.67
N ASN A 33 -13.46 2.02 11.50
CA ASN A 33 -14.59 1.79 12.40
C ASN A 33 -14.72 2.91 13.42
N MET A 34 -13.60 3.34 14.03
CA MET A 34 -13.57 4.48 14.94
C MET A 34 -14.07 5.77 14.26
N LEU A 35 -13.62 6.04 13.03
CA LEU A 35 -14.07 7.21 12.25
C LEU A 35 -15.56 7.13 11.90
N ASN A 36 -16.09 5.95 11.58
CA ASN A 36 -17.52 5.76 11.30
C ASN A 36 -18.38 6.05 12.53
N LEU A 37 -17.92 5.69 13.73
CA LEU A 37 -18.61 6.01 14.99
C LEU A 37 -18.68 7.52 15.28
N GLN A 38 -17.87 8.32 14.58
CA GLN A 38 -17.83 9.78 14.70
C GLN A 38 -18.31 10.48 13.42
N GLU A 39 -18.77 9.73 12.41
CA GLU A 39 -19.14 10.25 11.08
C GLU A 39 -18.00 11.00 10.35
N LEU A 40 -16.74 10.79 10.76
CA LEU A 40 -15.56 11.48 10.23
C LEU A 40 -14.91 10.79 9.03
N LEU A 41 -15.35 9.57 8.66
CA LEU A 41 -14.73 8.81 7.58
C LEU A 41 -14.87 9.54 6.23
N VAL A 42 -16.07 10.01 5.89
CA VAL A 42 -16.32 10.72 4.63
C VAL A 42 -15.62 12.08 4.62
N PRO A 43 -15.72 12.92 5.68
CA PRO A 43 -14.94 14.14 5.82
C PRO A 43 -13.44 13.96 5.57
N LEU A 44 -12.84 12.92 6.16
CA LEU A 44 -11.40 12.65 6.05
C LEU A 44 -10.97 12.14 4.67
N THR A 45 -11.78 11.26 4.06
CA THR A 45 -11.36 10.52 2.85
C THR A 45 -11.80 11.15 1.53
N SER A 46 -12.88 11.95 1.55
CA SER A 46 -13.38 12.59 0.34
C SER A 46 -12.56 13.84 -0.01
N PRO A 47 -12.29 14.10 -1.31
CA PRO A 47 -11.71 15.36 -1.78
C PRO A 47 -12.53 16.58 -1.34
N THR A 48 -13.86 16.45 -1.31
CA THR A 48 -14.81 17.51 -0.95
C THR A 48 -15.23 17.50 0.51
N GLY A 49 -14.78 16.52 1.29
CA GLY A 49 -15.12 16.46 2.72
C GLY A 49 -14.58 17.70 3.45
N VAL A 50 -15.22 18.13 4.54
CA VAL A 50 -14.73 19.24 5.35
C VAL A 50 -14.60 18.75 6.78
N LEU A 51 -13.44 19.00 7.38
CA LEU A 51 -13.18 18.79 8.80
C LEU A 51 -13.14 20.15 9.47
N THR A 52 -13.71 20.26 10.67
CA THR A 52 -13.47 21.39 11.55
C THR A 52 -12.01 21.41 12.01
N ALA A 53 -11.53 22.57 12.47
CA ALA A 53 -10.17 22.68 12.99
C ALA A 53 -9.91 21.73 14.18
N SER A 54 -10.91 21.55 15.06
CA SER A 54 -10.77 20.64 16.20
C SER A 54 -10.72 19.17 15.78
N GLU A 55 -11.55 18.76 14.82
CA GLU A 55 -11.53 17.39 14.30
C GLU A 55 -10.20 17.10 13.62
N ASP A 56 -9.68 18.04 12.81
CA ASP A 56 -8.41 17.85 12.12
C ASP A 56 -7.25 17.67 13.10
N VAL A 57 -7.17 18.48 14.17
CA VAL A 57 -6.16 18.34 15.24
C VAL A 57 -6.29 17.02 15.99
N GLN A 58 -7.52 16.59 16.31
CA GLN A 58 -7.76 15.31 16.99
C GLN A 58 -7.32 14.13 16.12
N LEU A 59 -7.68 14.15 14.83
CA LEU A 59 -7.30 13.10 13.89
C LEU A 59 -5.79 13.07 13.64
N GLN A 60 -5.13 14.23 13.50
CA GLN A 60 -3.66 14.29 13.43
C GLN A 60 -3.02 13.62 14.64
N THR A 61 -3.50 13.93 15.85
CA THR A 61 -2.99 13.37 17.10
C THR A 61 -3.11 11.85 17.11
N ILE A 62 -4.29 11.33 16.77
CA ILE A 62 -4.54 9.88 16.73
C ILE A 62 -3.65 9.22 15.67
N LEU A 63 -3.62 9.76 14.45
CA LEU A 63 -2.86 9.19 13.33
C LEU A 63 -1.37 9.13 13.65
N ASN A 64 -0.78 10.22 14.16
CA ASN A 64 0.65 10.28 14.47
C ASN A 64 1.03 9.44 15.70
N SER A 65 0.15 9.32 16.71
CA SER A 65 0.44 8.57 17.95
C SER A 65 0.57 7.06 17.75
N LYS A 66 0.11 6.53 16.61
CA LYS A 66 0.06 5.10 16.31
C LYS A 66 0.95 4.71 15.13
N LEU A 67 2.00 5.47 14.83
CA LEU A 67 2.98 5.15 13.79
C LEU A 67 4.27 4.63 14.42
N GLU A 68 4.78 3.50 13.92
CA GLU A 68 6.16 3.13 14.17
C GLU A 68 7.11 4.14 13.51
N SER A 69 8.27 4.43 14.12
CA SER A 69 9.21 5.46 13.66
C SER A 69 9.63 5.30 12.19
N SER A 70 9.81 4.05 11.74
CA SER A 70 10.16 3.73 10.35
C SER A 70 9.05 4.15 9.38
N ILE A 71 7.79 3.91 9.73
CA ILE A 71 6.63 4.32 8.94
C ILE A 71 6.47 5.85 9.01
N HIS A 72 6.58 6.43 10.20
CA HIS A 72 6.43 7.87 10.43
C HIS A 72 7.33 8.69 9.50
N ALA A 73 8.61 8.32 9.37
CA ALA A 73 9.57 9.01 8.50
C ALA A 73 9.20 8.97 7.00
N ASN A 74 8.42 7.98 6.57
CA ASN A 74 8.02 7.83 5.17
C ASN A 74 6.69 8.50 4.83
N VAL A 75 5.80 8.66 5.83
CA VAL A 75 4.43 9.14 5.59
C VAL A 75 4.18 10.56 6.09
N THR A 76 4.93 11.01 7.11
CA THR A 76 4.79 12.32 7.72
C THR A 76 5.92 13.24 7.25
N THR A 77 5.55 14.37 6.65
CA THR A 77 6.46 15.38 6.10
C THR A 77 6.04 16.76 6.60
N HIS A 78 6.92 17.76 6.54
CA HIS A 78 6.58 19.14 6.93
C HIS A 78 5.37 19.72 6.16
N ASP A 79 5.08 19.24 4.94
CA ASP A 79 3.92 19.70 4.14
C ASP A 79 2.57 19.11 4.62
N ASN A 80 2.60 17.93 5.26
CA ASN A 80 1.40 17.20 5.64
C ASN A 80 1.19 17.05 7.15
N GLU A 81 2.19 17.32 7.99
CA GLU A 81 2.16 17.04 9.43
C GLU A 81 0.99 17.73 10.16
N LYS A 82 0.50 18.85 9.60
CA LYS A 82 -0.63 19.65 10.13
C LYS A 82 -1.94 19.46 9.36
N ASN A 83 -2.10 18.36 8.66
CA ASN A 83 -3.32 18.10 7.88
C ASN A 83 -3.66 16.61 7.89
N SER A 84 -4.73 16.26 8.63
CA SER A 84 -5.11 14.86 8.82
C SER A 84 -5.45 14.14 7.52
N LYS A 85 -6.06 14.85 6.56
CA LYS A 85 -6.38 14.29 5.23
C LYS A 85 -5.12 13.92 4.46
N LYS A 86 -4.13 14.83 4.44
CA LYS A 86 -2.85 14.57 3.76
C LYS A 86 -2.10 13.42 4.42
N ILE A 87 -2.11 13.32 5.76
CA ILE A 87 -1.50 12.19 6.48
C ILE A 87 -2.21 10.88 6.13
N TRP A 88 -3.54 10.84 6.21
CA TRP A 88 -4.32 9.64 5.87
C TRP A 88 -4.08 9.18 4.43
N LYS A 89 -4.03 10.13 3.49
CA LYS A 89 -3.71 9.88 2.09
C LYS A 89 -2.28 9.34 1.95
N SER A 90 -1.30 9.97 2.58
CA SER A 90 0.11 9.56 2.57
C SER A 90 0.29 8.13 3.08
N ILE A 91 -0.32 7.79 4.24
CA ILE A 91 -0.34 6.42 4.78
C ILE A 91 -0.99 5.46 3.76
N SER A 92 -2.15 5.82 3.23
CA SER A 92 -2.86 4.97 2.28
C SER A 92 -2.07 4.71 0.99
N ASP A 93 -1.37 5.73 0.49
CA ASP A 93 -0.60 5.67 -0.74
C ASP A 93 0.73 4.92 -0.52
N TYR A 94 1.37 5.06 0.65
CA TYR A 94 2.58 4.34 1.03
C TYR A 94 2.35 2.82 1.15
N PHE A 95 1.26 2.42 1.80
CA PHE A 95 0.93 1.00 1.93
C PHE A 95 0.34 0.41 0.65
N ALA A 96 -0.19 1.24 -0.26
CA ALA A 96 -0.49 0.81 -1.62
C ALA A 96 0.80 0.59 -2.41
N SER A 97 1.78 1.50 -2.31
CA SER A 97 3.06 1.35 -3.00
C SER A 97 3.89 0.17 -2.51
N SER A 98 3.81 -0.15 -1.22
CA SER A 98 4.55 -1.26 -0.63
C SER A 98 3.96 -2.64 -0.95
N GLN A 99 2.80 -2.71 -1.63
CA GLN A 99 2.21 -4.00 -1.99
C GLN A 99 3.08 -4.71 -3.03
N ALA A 100 3.42 -5.98 -2.76
CA ALA A 100 4.24 -6.79 -3.64
C ALA A 100 3.69 -6.88 -5.08
N SER A 101 2.36 -6.90 -5.24
CA SER A 101 1.70 -6.87 -6.55
C SER A 101 1.95 -5.57 -7.31
N ASN A 102 1.91 -4.43 -6.61
CA ASN A 102 2.16 -3.12 -7.19
C ASN A 102 3.64 -2.97 -7.54
N CYS A 103 4.55 -3.34 -6.63
CA CYS A 103 5.98 -3.39 -6.88
C CYS A 103 6.33 -4.28 -8.08
N ALA A 104 5.78 -5.50 -8.15
CA ALA A 104 6.03 -6.41 -9.26
C ALA A 104 5.54 -5.87 -10.60
N ARG A 105 4.37 -5.22 -10.63
CA ARG A 105 3.83 -4.58 -11.83
C ARG A 105 4.72 -3.45 -12.32
N VAL A 106 5.15 -2.56 -11.43
CA VAL A 106 6.06 -1.45 -11.77
C VAL A 106 7.41 -1.98 -12.22
N PHE A 107 7.97 -2.96 -11.51
CA PHE A 107 9.24 -3.60 -11.86
C PHE A 107 9.19 -4.19 -13.27
N ASN A 108 8.16 -4.99 -13.59
CA ASN A 108 7.99 -5.56 -14.93
C ASN A 108 7.80 -4.48 -15.99
N ALA A 109 7.02 -3.43 -15.72
CA ALA A 109 6.84 -2.32 -16.64
C ALA A 109 8.18 -1.63 -16.95
N VAL A 110 8.98 -1.34 -15.92
CA VAL A 110 10.30 -0.71 -16.06
C VAL A 110 11.30 -1.61 -16.79
N LEU A 111 11.31 -2.92 -16.52
CA LEU A 111 12.19 -3.88 -17.19
C LEU A 111 12.02 -3.91 -18.72
N HIS A 112 10.83 -3.60 -19.22
CA HIS A 112 10.53 -3.60 -20.65
C HIS A 112 10.74 -2.25 -21.33
N ILE A 113 11.07 -1.18 -20.59
CA ILE A 113 11.38 0.12 -21.19
C ILE A 113 12.76 0.04 -21.84
N GLN A 114 12.82 0.35 -23.14
CA GLN A 114 14.08 0.42 -23.87
C GLN A 114 14.63 1.84 -23.85
N PHE A 115 15.90 2.00 -23.48
CA PHE A 115 16.58 3.28 -23.54
C PHE A 115 16.91 3.64 -25.00
N ASN A 116 16.46 4.82 -25.43
CA ASN A 116 16.78 5.39 -26.73
C ASN A 116 17.58 6.69 -26.53
N PRO A 117 18.88 6.76 -26.89
CA PRO A 117 19.68 7.95 -26.70
C PRO A 117 19.22 9.14 -27.55
N ASN A 118 18.51 8.90 -28.65
CA ASN A 118 17.98 9.94 -29.52
C ASN A 118 16.66 10.52 -29.01
N ASN A 119 16.04 9.90 -27.99
CA ASN A 119 14.78 10.36 -27.42
C ASN A 119 14.72 10.09 -25.91
N VAL A 120 15.59 10.77 -25.16
CA VAL A 120 15.65 10.68 -23.70
C VAL A 120 14.33 11.12 -23.04
N GLN A 121 13.62 12.07 -23.64
CA GLN A 121 12.35 12.58 -23.11
C GLN A 121 11.26 11.50 -23.08
N ASP A 122 11.17 10.69 -24.13
CA ASP A 122 10.24 9.58 -24.20
C ASP A 122 10.57 8.51 -23.15
N PHE A 123 11.86 8.17 -22.99
CA PHE A 123 12.31 7.26 -21.93
C PHE A 123 11.91 7.77 -20.54
N ILE A 124 12.16 9.05 -20.22
CA ILE A 124 11.75 9.66 -18.94
C ILE A 124 10.23 9.57 -18.76
N THR A 125 9.46 9.79 -19.83
CA THR A 125 8.00 9.76 -19.79
C THR A 125 7.49 8.35 -19.50
N GLN A 126 8.04 7.34 -20.18
CA GLN A 126 7.70 5.92 -19.95
C GLN A 126 8.01 5.49 -18.52
N VAL A 127 9.18 5.87 -17.98
CA VAL A 127 9.57 5.54 -16.59
C VAL A 127 8.61 6.22 -15.59
N LYS A 128 8.31 7.51 -15.77
CA LYS A 128 7.34 8.23 -14.91
C LYS A 128 5.96 7.58 -14.95
N SER A 129 5.50 7.19 -16.15
CA SER A 129 4.24 6.48 -16.31
C SER A 129 4.24 5.15 -15.57
N ALA A 130 5.31 4.35 -15.69
CA ALA A 130 5.44 3.08 -14.98
C ALA A 130 5.42 3.28 -13.45
N LEU A 131 6.16 4.26 -12.92
CA LEU A 131 6.20 4.57 -11.48
C LEU A 131 4.85 5.04 -10.94
N SER A 132 4.03 5.73 -11.73
CA SER A 132 2.70 6.17 -11.29
C SER A 132 1.78 5.01 -10.88
N CYS A 133 2.01 3.82 -11.44
CA CYS A 133 1.27 2.59 -11.13
C CYS A 133 1.61 2.00 -9.74
N LEU A 134 2.60 2.53 -9.03
CA LEU A 134 2.99 2.05 -7.70
C LEU A 134 1.87 2.29 -6.68
N HIS A 135 1.19 3.43 -6.76
CA HIS A 135 0.13 3.81 -5.82
C HIS A 135 -1.27 3.31 -6.24
N GLU A 136 -1.40 2.70 -7.42
CA GLU A 136 -2.68 2.16 -7.88
C GLU A 136 -3.02 0.86 -7.16
N LYS A 137 -4.16 0.83 -6.46
CA LYS A 137 -4.68 -0.42 -5.88
C LYS A 137 -5.05 -1.41 -6.99
N CYS A 138 -4.79 -2.69 -6.79
CA CYS A 138 -5.32 -3.75 -7.65
C CYS A 138 -6.86 -3.61 -7.72
N LYS A 139 -7.39 -3.34 -8.91
CA LYS A 139 -8.83 -3.23 -9.17
C LYS A 139 -9.35 -4.59 -9.67
N LYS A 140 -10.58 -4.94 -9.28
CA LYS A 140 -11.28 -6.12 -9.83
C LYS A 140 -11.36 -5.97 -11.35
N GLY A 141 -10.87 -6.96 -12.10
CA GLY A 141 -10.79 -6.89 -13.57
C GLY A 141 -9.46 -6.40 -14.15
N TRP A 142 -8.50 -5.96 -13.32
CA TRP A 142 -7.19 -5.47 -13.77
C TRP A 142 -6.11 -6.48 -13.40
N HIS A 143 -5.64 -7.26 -14.38
CA HIS A 143 -4.63 -8.31 -14.21
C HIS A 143 -3.37 -7.92 -14.97
N ASN A 144 -2.22 -8.40 -14.49
CA ASN A 144 -0.99 -8.32 -15.27
C ASN A 144 -1.13 -9.23 -16.50
N LEU A 145 -1.42 -8.65 -17.67
CA LEU A 145 -1.61 -9.38 -18.94
C LEU A 145 -0.36 -10.14 -19.39
N GLN A 146 0.80 -9.82 -18.84
CA GLN A 146 2.07 -10.51 -19.11
C GLN A 146 2.40 -11.61 -18.09
N SER A 147 1.58 -11.80 -17.05
CA SER A 147 1.73 -12.95 -16.14
C SER A 147 1.08 -14.19 -16.77
N THR A 148 1.90 -15.05 -17.37
CA THR A 148 1.47 -16.32 -17.97
C THR A 148 0.86 -17.31 -16.97
N GLY A 149 0.91 -17.01 -15.66
CA GLY A 149 0.36 -17.85 -14.59
C GLY A 149 -0.65 -17.18 -13.65
N GLN A 150 -0.84 -15.85 -13.69
CA GLN A 150 -1.79 -15.13 -12.81
C GLN A 150 -2.91 -14.49 -13.63
N THR A 151 -3.88 -15.30 -14.00
CA THR A 151 -5.17 -14.86 -14.56
C THR A 151 -6.15 -14.47 -13.45
N LEU A 152 -7.22 -13.72 -13.77
CA LEU A 152 -8.26 -13.34 -12.80
C LEU A 152 -8.79 -14.52 -11.94
N PRO A 153 -9.04 -15.72 -12.51
CA PRO A 153 -9.51 -16.87 -11.74
C PRO A 153 -8.47 -17.40 -10.74
N ASN A 154 -7.18 -17.16 -11.00
CA ASN A 154 -6.07 -17.70 -10.21
C ASN A 154 -5.36 -16.61 -9.37
N CYS A 155 -6.01 -15.46 -9.21
CA CYS A 155 -5.46 -14.35 -8.43
C CYS A 155 -5.51 -14.69 -6.94
N CYS A 156 -4.37 -15.09 -6.36
CA CYS A 156 -4.25 -15.44 -4.95
C CYS A 156 -4.58 -14.28 -3.98
N PHE A 157 -4.69 -13.04 -4.49
CA PHE A 157 -5.15 -11.87 -3.73
C PHE A 157 -6.68 -11.81 -3.62
N LEU A 158 -7.41 -12.18 -4.68
CA LEU A 158 -8.87 -12.28 -4.66
C LEU A 158 -9.35 -13.60 -4.04
N TYR A 159 -8.53 -14.64 -4.19
CA TYR A 159 -8.81 -16.00 -3.74
C TYR A 159 -7.63 -16.54 -2.92
N PRO A 160 -7.54 -16.20 -1.62
CA PRO A 160 -6.41 -16.58 -0.76
C PRO A 160 -6.14 -18.09 -0.68
N HIS A 161 -7.17 -18.92 -0.92
CA HIS A 161 -7.06 -20.38 -0.96
C HIS A 161 -6.31 -20.91 -2.19
N LEU A 162 -6.07 -20.08 -3.22
CA LEU A 162 -5.28 -20.42 -4.40
C LEU A 162 -3.80 -20.09 -4.25
N ARG A 163 -3.37 -19.62 -3.07
CA ARG A 163 -1.96 -19.32 -2.81
C ARG A 163 -1.17 -20.63 -2.83
N PRO A 164 -0.15 -20.80 -3.71
CA PRO A 164 0.68 -21.99 -3.68
C PRO A 164 1.31 -22.14 -2.30
N GLY A 165 1.14 -23.31 -1.68
CA GLY A 165 1.93 -23.70 -0.51
C GLY A 165 3.40 -23.74 -0.91
N TYR A 166 4.28 -23.27 -0.03
CA TYR A 166 5.72 -23.31 -0.27
C TYR A 166 6.20 -24.76 -0.14
N GLU A 167 5.92 -25.60 -1.12
CA GLU A 167 6.58 -26.90 -1.26
C GLU A 167 7.84 -26.68 -2.09
N GLY A 168 8.99 -26.83 -1.43
CA GLY A 168 10.29 -26.74 -2.07
C GLY A 168 10.38 -27.67 -3.27
N ASP A 169 10.82 -27.10 -4.39
CA ASP A 169 11.03 -27.78 -5.66
C ASP A 169 11.98 -28.98 -5.49
N LYS A 170 11.41 -30.17 -5.28
CA LYS A 170 12.11 -31.44 -5.44
C LYS A 170 12.00 -31.87 -6.90
N GLY A 171 12.91 -31.32 -7.71
CA GLY A 171 13.64 -32.07 -8.73
C GLY A 171 12.94 -32.27 -10.07
N LYS A 172 13.38 -31.48 -11.06
CA LYS A 172 13.72 -32.02 -12.39
C LYS A 172 15.11 -31.54 -12.81
N LYS A 173 16.12 -32.39 -12.61
CA LYS A 173 17.45 -32.22 -13.20
C LYS A 173 17.34 -32.39 -14.71
N SER A 174 17.29 -31.30 -15.47
CA SER A 174 17.76 -31.32 -16.87
C SER A 174 19.28 -31.14 -16.86
N LYS A 175 20.01 -32.23 -17.13
CA LYS A 175 21.45 -32.19 -17.34
C LYS A 175 21.74 -31.42 -18.63
N THR A 176 22.17 -30.17 -18.50
CA THR A 176 22.99 -29.52 -19.53
C THR A 176 24.10 -28.74 -18.83
N SER A 177 25.33 -29.08 -19.19
CA SER A 177 26.60 -28.75 -18.56
C SER A 177 26.79 -27.25 -18.26
N LEU A 178 26.93 -26.91 -16.97
CA LEU A 178 27.44 -25.61 -16.53
C LEU A 178 28.97 -25.69 -16.54
N LYS A 179 29.61 -25.11 -17.56
CA LYS A 179 31.06 -24.87 -17.51
C LYS A 179 31.30 -23.70 -16.56
N SER A 180 32.05 -24.00 -15.51
CA SER A 180 32.66 -23.10 -14.53
C SER A 180 33.37 -21.92 -15.20
N PHE A 181 33.03 -20.70 -14.77
CA PHE A 181 33.90 -19.54 -14.88
C PHE A 181 34.46 -19.21 -13.49
N THR A 182 35.69 -19.67 -13.27
CA THR A 182 36.64 -19.08 -12.34
C THR A 182 37.53 -18.09 -13.09
N ASN A 183 38.11 -17.16 -12.31
CA ASN A 183 39.09 -16.13 -12.64
C ASN A 183 38.46 -14.81 -13.15
N ARG A 184 38.84 -13.63 -12.66
CA ARG A 184 40.05 -13.22 -11.93
C ARG A 184 39.76 -11.91 -11.22
#